data_AF-A0A6P1E730-F1
#
_entry.id   AF-A0A6P1E730-F1
#
_cell.length_a   1.000
_cell.length_b   1.000
_cell.length_c   1.000
_cell.angle_alpha   90.00
_cell.angle_beta   90.00
_cell.angle_gamma   90.00
#
_symmetry.space_group_name_H-M   'P 1'
#
loop_
_entity.id
_entity.type
_entity.pdbx_description
1 polymer ?
#
loop_
_entity_poly.entity_id
_entity_poly.type
_entity_poly.pdbx_seq_one_letter_code
_entity_poly.pdbx_strand_id
1 'polypeptide(L)'
;MKKSMVKGALLLALGVTAYMGVSMTGQTASAKRQVKVVKTTKLTGADYHVSGGYLYSSVKLTKRVHSAKNYQRTLFFSNRRVTVRKSNGHQANYQYIVSRNGRIHGWIWTGNLKKVSNMSNTSKKGATTPTSTGSTANDQTNSSSADSASSASSTVTVTVTSPSSTSSTSKKSANPTNAFSLTDYRASFMKYLNQERANRGLQPYIEDPNLDALAQQRSTQLITNFSHFDTQGNAIADESATQFGVGNFGAECIAQNVWDDDSTSDSVAKNDVHEYIYDDAASNWGHRDILLNTDLKSIGMGATLHEHTDGFMATWTAADFGY
;
A
#
# COMPACT_ATOMS: atom_id res chain seq x y z
N MET A 1 17.15 30.63 58.22
CA MET A 1 16.18 31.63 57.68
C MET A 1 16.08 31.38 56.17
N LYS A 2 14.92 31.13 55.52
CA LYS A 2 13.83 32.08 55.18
C LYS A 2 14.42 33.39 54.65
N LYS A 3 14.19 33.92 53.44
CA LYS A 3 13.17 33.80 52.35
C LYS A 3 13.78 34.56 51.12
N SER A 4 13.22 34.69 49.92
CA SER A 4 12.23 33.93 49.11
C SER A 4 12.21 34.54 47.71
N MET A 5 12.00 33.72 46.67
CA MET A 5 11.62 34.18 45.34
C MET A 5 10.20 34.76 45.36
N VAL A 6 9.94 35.91 44.74
CA VAL A 6 8.59 36.51 44.63
C VAL A 6 8.14 36.46 43.17
N LYS A 7 7.02 35.77 42.92
CA LYS A 7 6.28 35.84 41.66
C LYS A 7 5.27 36.99 41.74
N GLY A 8 5.19 37.83 40.71
CA GLY A 8 4.16 38.85 40.61
C GLY A 8 2.77 38.25 40.40
N ALA A 9 1.78 38.75 41.14
CA ALA A 9 0.37 38.47 40.94
C ALA A 9 -0.30 39.68 40.26
N LEU A 10 -1.26 39.45 39.36
CA LEU A 10 -2.11 40.51 38.80
C LEU A 10 -3.54 40.39 39.35
N LEU A 11 -4.11 41.56 39.64
CA LEU A 11 -5.22 41.82 40.55
C LEU A 11 -6.57 41.17 40.18
N LEU A 12 -7.34 40.84 41.22
CA LEU A 12 -8.79 40.67 41.15
C LEU A 12 -9.49 42.03 41.01
N ALA A 13 -10.63 42.06 40.31
CA ALA A 13 -11.67 43.06 40.50
C ALA A 13 -12.96 42.38 40.96
N LEU A 14 -13.55 42.87 42.05
CA LEU A 14 -14.80 42.37 42.63
C LEU A 14 -15.99 43.08 41.96
N GLY A 15 -16.98 42.30 41.53
CA GLY A 15 -18.29 42.79 41.11
C GLY A 15 -19.37 41.87 41.67
N VAL A 16 -20.02 42.28 42.76
CA VAL A 16 -21.12 41.54 43.38
C VAL A 16 -22.45 42.11 42.90
N THR A 17 -23.19 41.33 42.12
CA THR A 17 -24.61 41.57 41.85
C THR A 17 -25.38 40.28 42.10
N ALA A 18 -26.19 40.27 43.15
CA ALA A 18 -27.10 39.17 43.45
C ALA A 18 -28.39 39.34 42.65
N TYR A 19 -28.68 38.40 41.73
CA TYR A 19 -30.00 38.30 41.12
C TYR A 19 -30.31 36.85 40.72
N MET A 20 -31.40 36.33 41.29
CA MET A 20 -32.24 35.19 40.85
C MET A 20 -31.55 33.93 40.29
N GLY A 21 -31.65 32.83 41.05
CA GLY A 21 -31.16 31.52 40.62
C GLY A 21 -31.91 30.95 39.42
N VAL A 22 -31.26 30.93 38.26
CA VAL A 22 -31.62 30.04 37.14
C VAL A 22 -30.77 28.78 37.29
N SER A 23 -31.42 27.63 37.48
CA SER A 23 -30.75 26.33 37.48
C SER A 23 -30.26 26.00 36.07
N MET A 24 -29.06 26.47 35.73
CA MET A 24 -28.33 26.06 34.54
C MET A 24 -28.03 24.57 34.66
N THR A 25 -28.88 23.72 34.09
CA THR A 25 -28.57 22.30 33.89
C THR A 25 -27.37 22.22 32.97
N GLY A 26 -26.19 22.06 33.56
CA GLY A 26 -24.94 21.89 32.83
C GLY A 26 -25.04 20.64 31.96
N GLN A 27 -25.35 20.82 30.68
CA GLN A 27 -25.12 19.79 29.69
C GLN A 27 -23.61 19.60 29.58
N THR A 28 -23.08 18.68 30.38
CA THR A 28 -21.79 18.06 30.10
C THR A 28 -21.91 17.37 28.75
N ALA A 29 -21.56 18.08 27.68
CA ALA A 29 -21.53 17.56 26.34
C ALA A 29 -20.54 16.39 26.31
N SER A 30 -21.07 15.16 26.39
CA SER A 30 -20.28 13.94 26.38
C SER A 30 -19.49 13.89 25.08
N ALA A 31 -18.19 14.17 25.16
CA ALA A 31 -17.32 14.26 23.99
C ALA A 31 -17.40 12.95 23.21
N LYS A 32 -18.02 13.02 22.02
CA LYS A 32 -18.35 11.85 21.21
C LYS A 32 -17.07 11.07 20.93
N ARG A 33 -16.95 9.86 21.50
CA ARG A 33 -15.75 9.03 21.38
C ARG A 33 -15.34 8.92 19.92
N GLN A 34 -14.10 9.29 19.62
CA GLN A 34 -13.57 9.23 18.26
C GLN A 34 -13.19 7.80 17.89
N VAL A 35 -13.16 7.50 16.59
CA VAL A 35 -12.66 6.22 16.07
C VAL A 35 -11.16 6.13 16.38
N LYS A 36 -10.71 4.99 16.92
CA LYS A 36 -9.29 4.70 17.17
C LYS A 36 -8.88 3.43 16.44
N VAL A 37 -7.70 3.42 15.82
CA VAL A 37 -7.05 2.18 15.37
C VAL A 37 -6.66 1.39 16.62
N VAL A 38 -6.89 0.08 16.58
CA VAL A 38 -6.54 -0.88 17.65
C VAL A 38 -5.41 -1.79 17.19
N LYS A 39 -5.40 -2.16 15.90
CA LYS A 39 -4.38 -2.99 15.26
C LYS A 39 -4.38 -2.71 13.76
N THR A 40 -3.21 -2.58 13.15
CA THR A 40 -3.02 -2.72 11.70
C THR A 40 -2.44 -4.10 11.39
N THR A 41 -2.63 -4.58 10.17
CA THR A 41 -2.09 -5.85 9.68
C THR A 41 -1.85 -5.74 8.18
N LYS A 42 -0.60 -5.95 7.78
CA LYS A 42 -0.19 -6.17 6.39
C LYS A 42 -0.54 -7.61 6.00
N LEU A 43 -1.02 -7.79 4.78
CA LEU A 43 -1.52 -9.04 4.20
C LEU A 43 -0.73 -9.35 2.93
N THR A 44 -0.72 -10.61 2.51
CA THR A 44 -0.04 -11.10 1.30
C THR A 44 -0.61 -10.58 -0.04
N GLY A 45 -1.42 -9.53 -0.03
CA GLY A 45 -2.21 -9.08 -1.18
C GLY A 45 -3.37 -10.02 -1.53
N ALA A 46 -4.46 -9.46 -2.04
CA ALA A 46 -5.55 -10.20 -2.66
C ALA A 46 -6.53 -9.28 -3.39
N ASP A 47 -7.25 -9.87 -4.33
CA ASP A 47 -8.32 -9.21 -5.06
C ASP A 47 -9.69 -9.38 -4.42
N TYR A 48 -10.52 -8.36 -4.60
CA TYR A 48 -11.88 -8.27 -4.05
C TYR A 48 -12.84 -7.56 -5.01
N HIS A 49 -14.09 -8.01 -4.99
CA HIS A 49 -15.23 -7.21 -5.40
C HIS A 49 -15.94 -6.62 -4.19
N VAL A 50 -16.59 -5.48 -4.37
CA VAL A 50 -17.41 -4.84 -3.33
C VAL A 50 -18.88 -5.22 -3.48
N SER A 51 -19.59 -5.44 -2.36
CA SER A 51 -21.03 -5.73 -2.36
C SER A 51 -21.90 -4.51 -2.04
N GLY A 52 -21.40 -3.57 -1.23
CA GLY A 52 -22.16 -2.38 -0.83
C GLY A 52 -21.44 -1.51 0.21
N GLY A 53 -22.16 -0.56 0.80
CA GLY A 53 -21.60 0.41 1.75
C GLY A 53 -20.80 1.54 1.10
N TYR A 54 -19.84 2.08 1.85
CA TYR A 54 -19.04 3.26 1.46
C TYR A 54 -17.55 3.02 1.69
N LEU A 55 -16.73 3.61 0.83
CA LEU A 55 -15.29 3.78 1.02
C LEU A 55 -15.06 5.11 1.76
N TYR A 56 -14.12 5.11 2.71
CA TYR A 56 -13.74 6.28 3.51
C TYR A 56 -12.31 6.69 3.20
N SER A 57 -12.02 8.00 3.16
CA SER A 57 -10.66 8.48 2.85
C SER A 57 -9.62 8.14 3.92
N SER A 58 -10.05 7.77 5.13
CA SER A 58 -9.15 7.42 6.23
C SER A 58 -9.82 6.51 7.27
N VAL A 59 -8.98 5.86 8.08
CA VAL A 59 -9.36 5.05 9.25
C VAL A 59 -10.15 5.81 10.32
N LYS A 60 -10.25 7.14 10.23
CA LYS A 60 -11.12 7.97 11.09
C LYS A 60 -12.61 7.80 10.75
N LEU A 61 -12.93 7.27 9.56
CA LEU A 61 -14.28 7.00 9.06
C LEU A 61 -15.24 8.22 9.03
N THR A 62 -14.68 9.43 8.93
CA THR A 62 -15.44 10.70 8.92
C THR A 62 -15.86 11.13 7.52
N LYS A 63 -14.96 11.06 6.54
CA LYS A 63 -15.20 11.43 5.13
C LYS A 63 -15.46 10.18 4.30
N ARG A 64 -16.67 10.05 3.74
CA ARG A 64 -17.00 9.09 2.68
C ARG A 64 -16.52 9.66 1.35
N VAL A 65 -15.87 8.84 0.52
CA VAL A 65 -15.36 9.24 -0.80
C VAL A 65 -16.10 8.56 -1.94
N HIS A 66 -16.49 7.29 -1.79
CA HIS A 66 -17.21 6.54 -2.81
C HIS A 66 -18.37 5.72 -2.23
N SER A 67 -19.46 5.61 -3.00
CA SER A 67 -20.50 4.60 -2.79
C SER A 67 -20.07 3.30 -3.45
N ALA A 68 -19.83 2.24 -2.68
CA ALA A 68 -19.32 0.98 -3.20
C ALA A 68 -20.31 0.29 -4.17
N LYS A 69 -21.61 0.59 -4.07
CA LYS A 69 -22.64 0.10 -5.00
C LYS A 69 -22.36 0.47 -6.46
N ASN A 70 -21.66 1.59 -6.69
CA ASN A 70 -21.34 2.08 -8.04
C ASN A 70 -20.18 1.29 -8.68
N TYR A 71 -19.50 0.43 -7.92
CA TYR A 71 -18.25 -0.24 -8.31
C TYR A 71 -18.30 -1.76 -8.09
N GLN A 72 -19.50 -2.35 -8.02
CA GLN A 72 -19.68 -3.80 -7.78
C GLN A 72 -19.00 -4.70 -8.82
N ARG A 73 -18.79 -4.20 -10.05
CA ARG A 73 -18.08 -4.89 -11.14
C ARG A 73 -16.60 -4.50 -11.25
N THR A 74 -16.13 -3.56 -10.43
CA THR A 74 -14.72 -3.16 -10.38
C THR A 74 -13.94 -4.18 -9.58
N LEU A 75 -12.74 -4.52 -10.06
CA LEU A 75 -11.77 -5.35 -9.36
C LEU A 75 -10.87 -4.46 -8.52
N PHE A 76 -10.78 -4.76 -7.22
CA PHE A 76 -9.98 -4.00 -6.27
C PHE A 76 -8.90 -4.87 -5.64
N PHE A 77 -7.69 -4.35 -5.54
CA PHE A 77 -6.63 -4.97 -4.74
C PHE A 77 -6.69 -4.51 -3.27
N SER A 78 -6.26 -5.36 -2.33
CA SER A 78 -6.03 -5.00 -0.93
C SER A 78 -4.92 -5.85 -0.30
N ASN A 79 -3.93 -5.18 0.29
CA ASN A 79 -2.89 -5.78 1.14
C ASN A 79 -2.89 -5.26 2.59
N ARG A 80 -3.84 -4.38 2.98
CA ARG A 80 -3.80 -3.72 4.30
C ARG A 80 -5.16 -3.71 5.00
N ARG A 81 -5.18 -4.21 6.23
CA ARG A 81 -6.35 -4.27 7.12
C ARG A 81 -6.08 -3.54 8.43
N VAL A 82 -7.09 -2.84 8.94
CA VAL A 82 -7.11 -2.30 10.30
C VAL A 82 -8.31 -2.83 11.09
N THR A 83 -8.11 -3.04 12.38
CA THR A 83 -9.18 -3.16 13.37
C THR A 83 -9.35 -1.79 14.02
N VAL A 84 -10.53 -1.19 13.89
CA VAL A 84 -10.85 0.09 14.54
C VAL A 84 -11.88 -0.11 15.65
N ARG A 85 -11.67 0.57 16.77
CA ARG A 85 -12.70 0.78 17.80
C ARG A 85 -13.52 2.00 17.40
N LYS A 86 -14.77 1.76 17.02
CA LYS A 86 -15.72 2.79 16.59
C LYS A 86 -16.16 3.67 17.77
N SER A 87 -16.81 4.80 17.45
CA SER A 87 -17.37 5.73 18.43
C SER A 87 -18.34 5.08 19.42
N ASN A 88 -19.09 4.07 18.98
CA ASN A 88 -19.97 3.26 19.82
C ASN A 88 -19.25 2.17 20.64
N GLY A 89 -17.92 2.21 20.74
CA GLY A 89 -17.12 1.26 21.53
C GLY A 89 -16.88 -0.10 20.85
N HIS A 90 -17.72 -0.52 19.91
CA HIS A 90 -17.55 -1.78 19.19
C HIS A 90 -16.37 -1.73 18.21
N GLN A 91 -15.65 -2.86 18.11
CA GLN A 91 -14.59 -3.02 17.12
C GLN A 91 -15.15 -3.46 15.76
N ALA A 92 -14.46 -3.11 14.67
CA ALA A 92 -14.77 -3.55 13.31
C ALA A 92 -13.51 -3.57 12.44
N ASN A 93 -13.44 -4.50 11.49
CA ASN A 93 -12.34 -4.58 10.53
C ASN A 93 -12.64 -3.76 9.28
N TYR A 94 -11.66 -3.01 8.81
CA TYR A 94 -11.69 -2.28 7.55
C TYR A 94 -10.45 -2.65 6.73
N GLN A 95 -10.59 -2.74 5.41
CA GLN A 95 -9.48 -2.94 4.47
C GLN A 95 -9.35 -1.73 3.57
N TYR A 96 -8.10 -1.35 3.24
CA TYR A 96 -7.84 -0.37 2.20
C TYR A 96 -7.96 -1.07 0.85
N ILE A 97 -8.82 -0.55 -0.03
CA ILE A 97 -8.99 -1.07 -1.38
C ILE A 97 -8.59 -0.03 -2.42
N VAL A 98 -8.06 -0.49 -3.56
CA VAL A 98 -7.66 0.36 -4.70
C VAL A 98 -8.10 -0.31 -6.01
N SER A 99 -8.73 0.45 -6.91
CA SER A 99 -9.02 -0.01 -8.27
C SER A 99 -7.73 -0.09 -9.08
N ARG A 100 -7.70 -0.92 -10.14
CA ARG A 100 -6.49 -1.08 -10.96
C ARG A 100 -5.88 0.26 -11.40
N ASN A 101 -6.67 1.17 -11.94
CA ASN A 101 -6.18 2.50 -12.33
C ASN A 101 -5.80 3.47 -11.18
N GLY A 102 -5.80 3.06 -9.90
CA GLY A 102 -5.53 3.91 -8.73
C GLY A 102 -6.68 4.84 -8.30
N ARG A 103 -7.58 5.19 -9.22
CA ARG A 103 -8.52 6.31 -9.09
C ARG A 103 -9.67 6.13 -8.09
N ILE A 104 -10.05 4.89 -7.77
CA ILE A 104 -11.13 4.58 -6.82
C ILE A 104 -10.52 3.80 -5.66
N HIS A 105 -10.36 4.46 -4.51
CA HIS A 105 -9.69 3.87 -3.37
C HIS A 105 -10.32 4.29 -2.03
N GLY A 106 -9.87 3.66 -0.95
CA GLY A 106 -10.25 4.01 0.41
C GLY A 106 -10.53 2.82 1.32
N TRP A 107 -10.83 3.13 2.58
CA TRP A 107 -11.13 2.15 3.63
C TRP A 107 -12.58 1.70 3.57
N ILE A 108 -12.82 0.40 3.45
CA ILE A 108 -14.15 -0.21 3.42
C ILE A 108 -14.27 -1.30 4.49
N TRP A 109 -15.44 -1.44 5.10
CA TRP A 109 -15.72 -2.49 6.09
C TRP A 109 -15.62 -3.88 5.43
N THR A 110 -14.92 -4.82 6.08
CA THR A 110 -14.60 -6.12 5.46
C THR A 110 -15.81 -6.97 5.09
N GLY A 111 -16.95 -6.82 5.78
CA GLY A 111 -18.18 -7.54 5.43
C GLY A 111 -18.84 -7.08 4.12
N ASN A 112 -18.37 -5.97 3.54
CA ASN A 112 -18.75 -5.53 2.19
C ASN A 112 -17.80 -6.03 1.09
N LEU A 113 -16.81 -6.86 1.44
CA LEU A 113 -15.83 -7.40 0.49
C LEU A 113 -16.09 -8.87 0.20
N LYS A 114 -16.01 -9.23 -1.09
CA LYS A 114 -16.02 -10.59 -1.59
C LYS A 114 -14.64 -10.86 -2.18
N LYS A 115 -13.82 -11.68 -1.50
CA LYS A 115 -12.50 -12.07 -2.01
C LYS A 115 -12.68 -12.78 -3.34
N VAL A 116 -11.96 -12.36 -4.37
CA VAL A 116 -11.86 -13.10 -5.62
C VAL A 116 -10.96 -14.29 -5.33
N SER A 117 -11.56 -15.48 -5.31
CA SER A 117 -10.79 -16.70 -5.37
C SER A 117 -10.22 -16.79 -6.79
N ASN A 118 -8.91 -16.65 -6.93
CA ASN A 118 -8.19 -17.18 -8.09
C ASN A 118 -8.29 -18.70 -8.04
N MET A 119 -9.46 -19.21 -8.46
CA MET A 119 -9.59 -20.61 -8.83
C MET A 119 -8.70 -20.78 -10.05
N SER A 120 -7.50 -21.29 -9.82
CA SER A 120 -6.67 -21.86 -10.88
C SER A 120 -7.59 -22.72 -11.74
N ASN A 121 -7.56 -22.50 -13.06
CA ASN A 121 -8.19 -23.40 -14.03
C ASN A 121 -7.37 -24.70 -14.11
N THR A 122 -7.26 -25.39 -12.97
CA THR A 122 -6.89 -26.80 -12.91
C THR A 122 -8.10 -27.56 -13.40
N SER A 123 -8.03 -27.96 -14.66
CA SER A 123 -9.09 -28.66 -15.38
C SER A 123 -9.55 -29.89 -14.61
N LYS A 124 -10.81 -29.87 -14.14
CA LYS A 124 -11.48 -31.08 -13.64
C LYS A 124 -11.71 -32.05 -14.80
N LYS A 125 -10.73 -32.91 -15.06
CA LYS A 125 -10.90 -34.12 -15.87
C LYS A 125 -11.39 -35.25 -14.96
N GLY A 126 -12.57 -35.79 -15.26
CA GLY A 126 -13.28 -36.74 -14.39
C GLY A 126 -14.75 -36.34 -14.24
N ALA A 127 -15.76 -36.76 -15.02
CA ALA A 127 -15.98 -37.81 -16.03
C ALA A 127 -17.23 -38.61 -15.64
N THR A 128 -18.27 -38.46 -16.45
CA THR A 128 -19.54 -39.22 -16.58
C THR A 128 -20.27 -38.61 -17.78
N THR A 129 -21.20 -39.21 -18.54
CA THR A 129 -21.70 -40.57 -18.84
C THR A 129 -22.87 -40.33 -19.81
N PRO A 130 -23.19 -41.12 -20.88
CA PRO A 130 -22.67 -42.44 -21.30
C PRO A 130 -22.23 -42.56 -22.78
N THR A 131 -21.83 -43.79 -23.14
CA THR A 131 -21.60 -44.40 -24.47
C THR A 131 -22.67 -44.15 -25.55
N SER A 132 -22.24 -43.99 -26.80
CA SER A 132 -22.86 -44.65 -27.96
C SER A 132 -21.82 -44.95 -29.05
N THR A 133 -22.04 -46.04 -29.80
CA THR A 133 -21.07 -46.71 -30.69
C THR A 133 -21.23 -46.28 -32.15
N GLY A 134 -20.12 -46.21 -32.91
CA GLY A 134 -20.16 -46.02 -34.37
C GLY A 134 -18.78 -46.11 -35.02
N SER A 135 -18.42 -47.28 -35.54
CA SER A 135 -17.12 -47.54 -36.19
C SER A 135 -17.03 -47.06 -37.63
N THR A 136 -15.79 -46.81 -38.08
CA THR A 136 -15.16 -46.93 -39.42
C THR A 136 -14.45 -45.64 -39.84
N ALA A 137 -13.31 -45.59 -40.51
CA ALA A 137 -12.19 -46.48 -40.79
C ALA A 137 -11.28 -45.72 -41.80
N ASN A 138 -9.98 -45.95 -41.74
CA ASN A 138 -8.99 -45.85 -42.83
C ASN A 138 -8.26 -44.51 -43.16
N ASP A 139 -7.02 -44.71 -43.66
CA ASP A 139 -6.02 -43.82 -44.28
C ASP A 139 -5.42 -42.68 -43.42
N GLN A 140 -4.09 -42.56 -43.21
CA GLN A 140 -2.90 -42.71 -44.09
C GLN A 140 -2.99 -41.87 -45.37
N THR A 141 -2.34 -40.71 -45.49
CA THR A 141 -0.89 -40.54 -45.64
C THR A 141 -0.60 -39.02 -45.68
N ASN A 142 0.38 -38.50 -44.93
CA ASN A 142 1.78 -38.29 -45.31
C ASN A 142 2.09 -36.97 -46.05
N SER A 143 3.13 -36.29 -45.53
CA SER A 143 4.11 -35.48 -46.27
C SER A 143 3.85 -34.02 -46.70
N SER A 144 4.61 -33.15 -46.01
CA SER A 144 5.63 -32.25 -46.58
C SER A 144 5.25 -30.99 -47.40
N SER A 145 5.59 -29.85 -46.77
CA SER A 145 6.59 -28.88 -47.26
C SER A 145 6.16 -27.61 -48.02
N ALA A 146 6.64 -26.51 -47.43
CA ALA A 146 7.42 -25.43 -48.04
C ALA A 146 6.71 -24.26 -48.78
N ASP A 147 6.96 -23.09 -48.20
CA ASP A 147 7.51 -21.89 -48.83
C ASP A 147 6.64 -20.87 -49.61
N SER A 148 6.51 -19.71 -48.95
CA SER A 148 7.03 -18.41 -49.40
C SER A 148 6.21 -17.47 -50.31
N ALA A 149 6.67 -16.21 -50.24
CA ALA A 149 6.39 -15.06 -51.12
C ALA A 149 5.05 -14.31 -50.98
N SER A 150 5.09 -13.31 -50.08
CA SER A 150 4.85 -11.88 -50.38
C SER A 150 4.17 -11.48 -51.69
N SER A 151 3.13 -10.64 -51.60
CA SER A 151 3.04 -9.40 -52.39
C SER A 151 2.09 -8.39 -51.76
N ALA A 152 2.40 -7.11 -51.92
CA ALA A 152 1.60 -5.98 -51.46
C ALA A 152 0.61 -5.51 -52.54
N SER A 153 -0.43 -4.77 -52.14
CA SER A 153 -0.69 -3.38 -52.57
C SER A 153 -2.20 -3.04 -52.67
N SER A 154 -2.59 -1.95 -51.97
CA SER A 154 -3.68 -1.00 -52.31
C SER A 154 -5.13 -1.54 -52.46
N THR A 155 -6.21 -0.90 -52.01
CA THR A 155 -6.61 0.50 -52.24
C THR A 155 -7.97 0.79 -51.55
N VAL A 156 -8.35 2.09 -51.48
CA VAL A 156 -9.71 2.66 -51.30
C VAL A 156 -10.31 2.72 -49.89
N THR A 157 -10.29 3.94 -49.35
CA THR A 157 -11.19 4.47 -48.33
C THR A 157 -12.53 4.91 -48.95
N VAL A 158 -13.67 4.33 -48.53
CA VAL A 158 -14.99 5.00 -48.55
C VAL A 158 -15.84 4.49 -47.39
N THR A 159 -16.32 5.38 -46.52
CA THR A 159 -17.58 5.17 -45.78
C THR A 159 -18.11 6.48 -45.20
N VAL A 160 -19.41 6.73 -45.35
CA VAL A 160 -20.11 7.89 -44.76
C VAL A 160 -21.38 7.36 -44.08
N THR A 161 -21.56 7.63 -42.78
CA THR A 161 -22.84 7.62 -41.98
C THR A 161 -23.84 6.46 -42.17
N SER A 162 -24.44 5.81 -41.16
CA SER A 162 -24.73 6.12 -39.74
C SER A 162 -25.30 4.83 -39.06
N PRO A 163 -25.95 4.86 -37.89
CA PRO A 163 -25.44 5.04 -36.52
C PRO A 163 -25.59 3.76 -35.64
N SER A 164 -25.24 3.90 -34.36
CA SER A 164 -25.67 3.03 -33.24
C SER A 164 -24.97 1.67 -33.05
N SER A 165 -23.91 1.67 -32.23
CA SER A 165 -23.91 0.93 -30.96
C SER A 165 -22.67 1.32 -30.16
N THR A 166 -22.86 2.07 -29.07
CA THR A 166 -21.74 2.55 -28.24
C THR A 166 -21.20 1.41 -27.37
N SER A 167 -20.40 0.52 -27.98
CA SER A 167 -19.50 -0.34 -27.25
C SER A 167 -18.44 0.55 -26.58
N SER A 168 -18.57 0.73 -25.27
CA SER A 168 -17.62 1.52 -24.49
C SER A 168 -16.30 0.74 -24.36
N THR A 169 -15.46 0.79 -25.39
CA THR A 169 -14.06 0.37 -25.30
C THR A 169 -13.38 1.23 -24.25
N SER A 170 -13.15 0.64 -23.08
CA SER A 170 -12.50 1.30 -21.96
C SER A 170 -11.04 1.61 -22.33
N LYS A 171 -10.77 2.84 -22.78
CA LYS A 171 -9.41 3.35 -22.86
C LYS A 171 -8.75 3.16 -21.49
N LYS A 172 -7.60 2.49 -21.43
CA LYS A 172 -6.77 2.39 -20.22
C LYS A 172 -6.38 3.83 -19.83
N SER A 173 -7.08 4.38 -18.84
CA SER A 173 -6.77 5.68 -18.23
C SER A 173 -5.36 5.59 -17.67
N ALA A 174 -4.50 6.56 -17.97
CA ALA A 174 -3.14 6.58 -17.46
C ALA A 174 -3.13 6.59 -15.92
N ASN A 175 -2.16 5.86 -15.35
CA ASN A 175 -1.92 5.81 -13.91
C ASN A 175 -1.15 7.09 -13.45
N PRO A 176 -1.26 7.51 -12.18
CA PRO A 176 -0.68 8.76 -11.69
C PRO A 176 0.83 8.65 -11.41
N THR A 177 1.67 8.53 -12.44
CA THR A 177 3.14 8.34 -12.29
C THR A 177 3.93 9.60 -11.93
N ASN A 178 3.41 10.78 -12.26
CA ASN A 178 4.21 12.01 -12.36
C ASN A 178 4.54 12.69 -11.00
N ALA A 179 4.03 12.15 -9.89
CA ALA A 179 4.19 12.73 -8.54
C ALA A 179 5.22 11.97 -7.67
N PHE A 180 5.88 10.94 -8.22
CA PHE A 180 6.92 10.21 -7.50
C PHE A 180 8.32 10.76 -7.79
N SER A 181 9.08 10.92 -6.72
CA SER A 181 10.47 11.39 -6.71
C SER A 181 11.26 10.59 -5.67
N LEU A 182 12.32 9.92 -6.10
CA LEU A 182 13.19 9.13 -5.21
C LEU A 182 13.88 10.03 -4.18
N THR A 183 14.41 11.18 -4.61
CA THR A 183 15.05 12.17 -3.74
C THR A 183 14.11 12.65 -2.63
N ASP A 184 12.85 12.96 -2.96
CA ASP A 184 11.87 13.40 -1.97
C ASP A 184 11.45 12.25 -1.04
N TYR A 185 11.48 11.00 -1.51
CA TYR A 185 11.22 9.82 -0.68
C TYR A 185 12.35 9.66 0.35
N ARG A 186 13.62 9.66 -0.07
CA ARG A 186 14.80 9.58 0.81
C ARG A 186 14.79 10.67 1.87
N ALA A 187 14.68 11.93 1.44
CA ALA A 187 14.67 13.08 2.34
C ALA A 187 13.51 13.02 3.36
N SER A 188 12.33 12.55 2.93
CA SER A 188 11.18 12.38 3.82
C SER A 188 11.35 11.22 4.80
N PHE A 189 11.94 10.10 4.35
CA PHE A 189 12.20 8.92 5.19
C PHE A 189 13.20 9.27 6.29
N MET A 190 14.33 9.89 5.93
CA MET A 190 15.33 10.39 6.87
C MET A 190 14.74 11.36 7.89
N LYS A 191 13.93 12.33 7.43
CA LYS A 191 13.21 13.28 8.29
C LYS A 191 12.33 12.56 9.32
N TYR A 192 11.50 11.60 8.91
CA TYR A 192 10.60 10.92 9.84
C TYR A 192 11.33 9.94 10.78
N LEU A 193 12.30 9.19 10.27
CA LEU A 193 13.09 8.25 11.08
C LEU A 193 13.96 8.99 12.11
N ASN A 194 14.70 10.03 11.71
CA ASN A 194 15.55 10.77 12.63
C ASN A 194 14.75 11.63 13.62
N GLN A 195 13.54 12.09 13.26
CA GLN A 195 12.61 12.68 14.23
C GLN A 195 12.18 11.67 15.31
N GLU A 196 11.84 10.43 14.91
CA GLU A 196 11.44 9.37 15.83
C GLU A 196 12.62 8.90 16.72
N ARG A 197 13.84 8.81 16.16
CA ARG A 197 15.06 8.51 16.91
C ARG A 197 15.40 9.61 17.91
N ALA A 198 15.32 10.89 17.52
CA ALA A 198 15.52 12.02 18.41
C ALA A 198 14.52 12.05 19.58
N ASN A 199 13.24 11.75 19.33
CA ASN A 199 12.20 11.63 20.37
C ASN A 199 12.51 10.53 21.40
N ARG A 200 13.38 9.57 21.07
CA ARG A 200 13.83 8.46 21.93
C ARG A 200 15.22 8.67 22.52
N GLY A 201 15.88 9.79 22.23
CA GLY A 201 17.27 10.05 22.65
C GLY A 201 18.31 9.22 21.89
N LEU A 202 17.96 8.66 20.72
CA LEU A 202 18.86 7.89 19.87
C LEU A 202 19.60 8.82 18.88
N GLN A 203 20.83 8.47 18.53
CA GLN A 203 21.59 9.18 17.50
C GLN A 203 20.91 9.02 16.13
N PRO A 204 20.90 10.07 15.28
CA PRO A 204 20.35 9.98 13.93
C PRO A 204 21.13 8.97 13.09
N TYR A 205 20.44 8.31 12.16
CA TYR A 205 21.11 7.64 11.04
C TYR A 205 21.70 8.69 10.08
N ILE A 206 22.81 8.34 9.45
CA ILE A 206 23.47 9.11 8.39
C ILE A 206 23.16 8.43 7.05
N GLU A 207 22.76 9.21 6.05
CA GLU A 207 22.51 8.70 4.69
C GLU A 207 23.83 8.36 3.99
N ASP A 208 23.92 7.18 3.39
CA ASP A 208 25.13 6.66 2.72
C ASP A 208 24.85 6.38 1.23
N PRO A 209 25.65 6.94 0.31
CA PRO A 209 25.40 6.86 -1.14
C PRO A 209 25.63 5.45 -1.73
N ASN A 210 26.41 4.59 -1.06
CA ASN A 210 26.68 3.22 -1.51
C ASN A 210 25.54 2.29 -1.07
N LEU A 211 25.06 2.42 0.17
CA LEU A 211 23.82 1.77 0.62
C LEU A 211 22.62 2.26 -0.21
N ASP A 212 22.58 3.53 -0.61
CA ASP A 212 21.55 4.08 -1.50
C ASP A 212 21.52 3.41 -2.88
N ALA A 213 22.69 3.07 -3.42
CA ALA A 213 22.82 2.38 -4.70
C ALA A 213 22.41 0.90 -4.59
N LEU A 214 22.85 0.23 -3.51
CA LEU A 214 22.41 -1.12 -3.15
C LEU A 214 20.89 -1.20 -3.01
N ALA A 215 20.31 -0.34 -2.16
CA ALA A 215 18.88 -0.31 -1.89
C ALA A 215 18.08 0.02 -3.16
N GLN A 216 18.61 0.87 -4.04
CA GLN A 216 17.95 1.14 -5.33
C GLN A 216 17.95 -0.10 -6.24
N GLN A 217 19.04 -0.88 -6.30
CA GLN A 217 19.03 -2.18 -6.98
C GLN A 217 17.98 -3.11 -6.35
N ARG A 218 17.99 -3.26 -5.01
CA ARG A 218 17.04 -4.09 -4.27
C ARG A 218 15.59 -3.72 -4.58
N SER A 219 15.25 -2.43 -4.59
CA SER A 219 13.89 -1.96 -4.91
C SER A 219 13.37 -2.39 -6.29
N THR A 220 14.26 -2.60 -7.28
CA THR A 220 13.87 -3.12 -8.59
C THR A 220 13.68 -4.65 -8.58
N GLN A 221 14.52 -5.38 -7.84
CA GLN A 221 14.43 -6.84 -7.69
C GLN A 221 13.16 -7.26 -6.92
N LEU A 222 12.74 -6.45 -5.95
CA LEU A 222 11.53 -6.66 -5.15
C LEU A 222 10.23 -6.71 -5.98
N ILE A 223 10.23 -6.20 -7.22
CA ILE A 223 9.10 -6.29 -8.15
C ILE A 223 8.79 -7.74 -8.53
N THR A 224 9.82 -8.57 -8.72
CA THR A 224 9.69 -9.97 -9.14
C THR A 224 9.93 -10.97 -8.00
N ASN A 225 10.75 -10.61 -7.01
CA ASN A 225 10.99 -11.41 -5.81
C ASN A 225 10.89 -10.53 -4.55
N PHE A 226 9.70 -10.41 -3.97
CA PHE A 226 9.48 -9.68 -2.72
C PHE A 226 9.96 -10.50 -1.51
N SER A 227 11.29 -10.61 -1.37
CA SER A 227 11.98 -11.41 -0.35
C SER A 227 13.33 -10.77 0.00
N HIS A 228 13.73 -10.91 1.27
CA HIS A 228 15.10 -10.67 1.73
C HIS A 228 16.07 -11.75 1.23
N PHE A 229 15.57 -12.97 1.03
CA PHE A 229 16.38 -14.16 0.77
C PHE A 229 16.20 -14.69 -0.67
N ASP A 230 17.27 -15.25 -1.21
CA ASP A 230 17.27 -16.02 -2.44
C ASP A 230 16.63 -17.42 -2.26
N THR A 231 16.73 -18.29 -3.27
CA THR A 231 16.22 -19.67 -3.20
C THR A 231 17.08 -20.62 -2.36
N GLN A 232 18.26 -20.19 -1.92
CA GLN A 232 19.26 -20.94 -1.16
C GLN A 232 19.22 -20.57 0.33
N GLY A 233 18.61 -19.42 0.68
CA GLY A 233 18.53 -18.87 2.02
C GLY A 233 19.53 -17.75 2.31
N ASN A 234 20.27 -17.28 1.31
CA ASN A 234 21.23 -16.17 1.45
C ASN A 234 20.51 -14.82 1.41
N ALA A 235 21.01 -13.84 2.17
CA ALA A 235 20.45 -12.49 2.18
C ALA A 235 20.92 -11.70 0.94
N ILE A 236 20.00 -11.39 0.03
CA ILE A 236 20.34 -10.86 -1.31
C ILE A 236 21.05 -9.49 -1.23
N ALA A 237 20.65 -8.66 -0.26
CA ALA A 237 21.28 -7.36 -0.03
C ALA A 237 22.72 -7.49 0.47
N ASP A 238 23.00 -8.45 1.37
CA ASP A 238 24.33 -8.73 1.91
C ASP A 238 25.28 -9.25 0.82
N GLU A 239 24.84 -10.25 0.04
CA GLU A 239 25.60 -10.77 -1.10
C GLU A 239 25.89 -9.70 -2.18
N SER A 240 24.99 -8.73 -2.32
CA SER A 240 25.15 -7.62 -3.26
C SER A 240 26.00 -6.48 -2.69
N ALA A 241 26.14 -6.33 -1.37
CA ALA A 241 26.70 -5.16 -0.71
C ALA A 241 28.11 -4.79 -1.19
N THR A 242 28.99 -5.79 -1.33
CA THR A 242 30.38 -5.60 -1.78
C THR A 242 30.48 -5.03 -3.20
N GLN A 243 29.49 -5.28 -4.06
CA GLN A 243 29.44 -4.77 -5.44
C GLN A 243 29.22 -3.25 -5.49
N PHE A 244 28.63 -2.69 -4.43
CA PHE A 244 28.42 -1.25 -4.23
C PHE A 244 29.47 -0.60 -3.33
N GLY A 245 30.49 -1.35 -2.90
CA GLY A 245 31.49 -0.84 -1.94
C GLY A 245 30.98 -0.73 -0.50
N VAL A 246 29.89 -1.43 -0.15
CA VAL A 246 29.40 -1.54 1.22
C VAL A 246 30.13 -2.70 1.91
N GLY A 247 31.06 -2.39 2.82
CA GLY A 247 31.88 -3.38 3.52
C GLY A 247 31.28 -3.92 4.83
N ASN A 248 30.39 -3.15 5.48
CA ASN A 248 29.78 -3.47 6.77
C ASN A 248 28.25 -3.49 6.65
N PHE A 249 27.70 -4.34 5.78
CA PHE A 249 26.25 -4.49 5.69
C PHE A 249 25.69 -5.04 7.01
N GLY A 250 24.54 -4.51 7.43
CA GLY A 250 23.94 -4.81 8.72
C GLY A 250 22.52 -5.37 8.67
N ALA A 251 21.63 -4.75 7.90
CA ALA A 251 20.23 -5.17 7.79
C ALA A 251 19.53 -4.57 6.57
N GLU A 252 18.42 -5.18 6.13
CA GLU A 252 17.50 -4.67 5.12
C GLU A 252 16.08 -4.56 5.72
N CYS A 253 15.34 -3.49 5.41
CA CYS A 253 13.89 -3.39 5.60
C CYS A 253 13.22 -3.22 4.24
N ILE A 254 12.20 -4.03 3.92
CA ILE A 254 11.49 -3.97 2.63
C ILE A 254 9.99 -3.70 2.80
N ALA A 255 9.44 -2.88 1.91
CA ALA A 255 8.00 -2.63 1.87
C ALA A 255 7.46 -2.58 0.44
N GLN A 256 6.17 -2.90 0.34
CA GLN A 256 5.34 -2.62 -0.81
C GLN A 256 4.18 -1.73 -0.35
N ASN A 257 3.95 -0.63 -1.04
CA ASN A 257 2.82 0.28 -0.81
C ASN A 257 2.03 0.45 -2.09
N VAL A 258 0.69 0.47 -1.97
CA VAL A 258 -0.20 0.90 -3.05
C VAL A 258 0.06 2.37 -3.36
N TRP A 259 0.07 2.73 -4.64
CA TRP A 259 0.17 4.10 -5.13
C TRP A 259 -1.12 4.49 -5.88
N ASP A 260 -1.69 5.63 -5.49
CA ASP A 260 -2.97 6.16 -5.97
C ASP A 260 -2.93 7.68 -6.20
N ASP A 261 -4.07 8.27 -6.61
CA ASP A 261 -4.15 9.70 -6.96
C ASP A 261 -3.85 10.66 -5.79
N ASP A 262 -3.95 10.19 -4.53
CA ASP A 262 -3.65 10.96 -3.31
C ASP A 262 -2.19 10.73 -2.82
N SER A 263 -1.43 9.83 -3.47
CA SER A 263 -0.10 9.40 -3.05
C SER A 263 1.03 10.37 -3.44
N THR A 264 1.99 10.54 -2.53
CA THR A 264 3.22 11.33 -2.72
C THR A 264 4.44 10.62 -2.10
N SER A 265 5.65 10.99 -2.50
CA SER A 265 6.89 10.47 -1.89
C SER A 265 6.95 10.68 -0.36
N ASP A 266 6.53 11.84 0.16
CA ASP A 266 6.44 12.09 1.61
C ASP A 266 5.45 11.13 2.28
N SER A 267 4.29 10.89 1.66
CA SER A 267 3.28 9.98 2.21
C SER A 267 3.75 8.53 2.27
N VAL A 268 4.48 8.05 1.27
CA VAL A 268 5.03 6.68 1.23
C VAL A 268 6.14 6.54 2.26
N ALA A 269 7.12 7.44 2.27
CA ALA A 269 8.20 7.44 3.24
C ALA A 269 7.70 7.49 4.70
N LYS A 270 6.69 8.33 4.95
CA LYS A 270 6.01 8.42 6.24
C LYS A 270 5.27 7.13 6.61
N ASN A 271 4.64 6.49 5.62
CA ASN A 271 3.92 5.24 5.83
C ASN A 271 4.89 4.10 6.15
N ASP A 272 6.04 4.02 5.47
CA ASP A 272 7.07 3.01 5.73
C ASP A 272 7.64 3.14 7.14
N VAL A 273 8.14 4.33 7.52
CA VAL A 273 8.66 4.58 8.88
C VAL A 273 7.59 4.31 9.95
N HIS A 274 6.33 4.67 9.68
CA HIS A 274 5.23 4.40 10.62
C HIS A 274 4.90 2.92 10.73
N GLU A 275 4.75 2.21 9.60
CA GLU A 275 4.41 0.79 9.59
C GLU A 275 5.52 -0.04 10.25
N TYR A 276 6.79 0.20 9.88
CA TYR A 276 7.95 -0.47 10.46
C TYR A 276 8.05 -0.29 11.99
N ILE A 277 7.73 0.90 12.54
CA ILE A 277 7.92 1.16 13.98
C ILE A 277 6.68 0.83 14.83
N TYR A 278 5.46 0.96 14.27
CA TYR A 278 4.21 0.92 15.04
C TYR A 278 3.26 -0.21 14.65
N ASP A 279 3.34 -0.75 13.42
CA ASP A 279 2.40 -1.73 12.88
C ASP A 279 3.08 -3.03 12.38
N ASP A 280 4.33 -3.27 12.81
CA ASP A 280 5.21 -4.37 12.35
C ASP A 280 5.05 -5.69 13.11
N ALA A 281 3.95 -5.88 13.84
CA ALA A 281 3.69 -7.11 14.60
C ALA A 281 3.61 -8.39 13.72
N ALA A 282 3.51 -8.26 12.39
CA ALA A 282 3.56 -9.39 11.45
C ALA A 282 4.99 -9.90 11.21
N SER A 283 5.99 -9.03 11.31
CA SER A 283 7.42 -9.33 11.15
C SER A 283 8.11 -9.56 12.50
N ASN A 284 7.31 -9.83 13.55
CA ASN A 284 7.75 -9.88 14.95
C ASN A 284 8.56 -8.64 15.39
N TRP A 285 8.22 -7.45 14.88
CA TRP A 285 8.91 -6.18 15.14
C TRP A 285 10.36 -6.09 14.60
N GLY A 286 10.77 -6.98 13.70
CA GLY A 286 12.12 -6.96 13.11
C GLY A 286 12.50 -5.61 12.48
N HIS A 287 11.59 -4.98 11.73
CA HIS A 287 11.87 -3.67 11.11
C HIS A 287 11.99 -2.57 12.17
N ARG A 288 11.13 -2.61 13.21
CA ARG A 288 11.19 -1.66 14.34
C ARG A 288 12.55 -1.74 15.03
N ASP A 289 13.03 -2.95 15.28
CA ASP A 289 14.25 -3.18 16.05
C ASP A 289 15.50 -2.81 15.22
N ILE A 290 15.46 -2.93 13.88
CA ILE A 290 16.46 -2.36 12.95
C ILE A 290 16.41 -0.82 12.97
N LEU A 291 15.23 -0.21 12.77
CA LEU A 291 15.09 1.26 12.71
C LEU A 291 15.43 1.96 14.04
N LEU A 292 15.35 1.25 15.16
CA LEU A 292 15.70 1.75 16.50
C LEU A 292 17.03 1.20 17.04
N ASN A 293 17.79 0.45 16.22
CA ASN A 293 19.08 -0.11 16.58
C ASN A 293 20.09 1.01 16.95
N THR A 294 20.92 0.77 17.97
CA THR A 294 21.96 1.71 18.43
C THR A 294 23.31 1.53 17.75
N ASP A 295 23.55 0.36 17.17
CA ASP A 295 24.86 -0.10 16.73
C ASP A 295 25.05 0.17 15.24
N LEU A 296 23.97 0.02 14.45
CA LEU A 296 23.87 0.53 13.08
C LEU A 296 23.93 2.07 13.06
N LYS A 297 24.66 2.65 12.09
CA LYS A 297 24.97 4.09 11.98
C LYS A 297 24.56 4.71 10.64
N SER A 298 24.66 3.95 9.55
CA SER A 298 24.33 4.40 8.20
C SER A 298 23.06 3.74 7.68
N ILE A 299 22.41 4.43 6.74
CA ILE A 299 21.24 3.95 6.00
C ILE A 299 21.34 4.41 4.55
N GLY A 300 20.90 3.57 3.62
CA GLY A 300 20.58 3.97 2.25
C GLY A 300 19.21 3.44 1.86
N MET A 301 18.52 4.14 0.95
CA MET A 301 17.12 3.89 0.67
C MET A 301 16.87 3.83 -0.84
N GLY A 302 16.17 2.79 -1.28
CA GLY A 302 15.77 2.60 -2.67
C GLY A 302 14.27 2.57 -2.80
N ALA A 303 13.77 3.05 -3.92
CA ALA A 303 12.35 3.00 -4.23
C ALA A 303 12.10 2.91 -5.73
N THR A 304 11.18 2.03 -6.13
CA THR A 304 10.73 1.90 -7.52
C THR A 304 9.22 1.91 -7.59
N LEU A 305 8.66 2.89 -8.32
CA LEU A 305 7.24 2.95 -8.67
C LEU A 305 6.99 2.13 -9.95
N HIS A 306 6.16 1.09 -9.88
CA HIS A 306 5.89 0.19 -11.01
C HIS A 306 4.41 -0.26 -11.03
N GLU A 307 3.93 -0.75 -12.18
CA GLU A 307 2.60 -1.38 -12.27
C GLU A 307 2.69 -2.82 -11.73
N HIS A 308 1.94 -3.14 -10.68
CA HIS A 308 1.79 -4.51 -10.17
C HIS A 308 1.25 -5.42 -11.27
N THR A 309 1.51 -6.73 -11.19
CA THR A 309 0.99 -7.74 -12.13
C THR A 309 -0.55 -7.69 -12.24
N ASP A 310 -1.20 -7.29 -11.16
CA ASP A 310 -2.64 -7.06 -11.07
C ASP A 310 -3.13 -5.81 -11.85
N GLY A 311 -2.25 -4.86 -12.14
CA GLY A 311 -2.55 -3.64 -12.91
C GLY A 311 -2.77 -2.37 -12.08
N PHE A 312 -2.35 -2.34 -10.81
CA PHE A 312 -2.32 -1.13 -9.97
C PHE A 312 -0.90 -0.63 -9.75
N MET A 313 -0.70 0.67 -9.59
CA MET A 313 0.63 1.19 -9.27
C MET A 313 0.99 0.89 -7.82
N ALA A 314 2.25 0.53 -7.58
CA ALA A 314 2.80 0.36 -6.26
C ALA A 314 4.24 0.86 -6.20
N THR A 315 4.69 1.29 -5.03
CA THR A 315 6.11 1.46 -4.75
C THR A 315 6.62 0.20 -4.06
N TRP A 316 7.74 -0.31 -4.54
CA TRP A 316 8.59 -1.25 -3.82
C TRP A 316 9.75 -0.45 -3.24
N THR A 317 9.98 -0.58 -1.94
CA THR A 317 10.99 0.19 -1.21
C THR A 317 11.92 -0.75 -0.44
N ALA A 318 13.19 -0.36 -0.37
CA ALA A 318 14.21 -1.00 0.44
C ALA A 318 14.92 0.08 1.27
N ALA A 319 15.29 -0.26 2.51
CA ALA A 319 16.15 0.54 3.35
C ALA A 319 17.23 -0.38 3.92
N ASP A 320 18.47 -0.18 3.45
CA ASP A 320 19.64 -0.98 3.81
C ASP A 320 20.48 -0.21 4.83
N PHE A 321 21.01 -0.92 5.82
CA PHE A 321 21.69 -0.33 6.98
C PHE A 321 23.12 -0.85 7.13
N GLY A 322 24.02 -0.02 7.64
CA GLY A 322 25.41 -0.38 7.94
C GLY A 322 25.86 -0.01 9.35
N TYR A 323 26.93 -0.67 9.81
CA TYR A 323 27.61 -0.42 11.09
C TYR A 323 28.70 0.65 10.97
#